data_AF-A0A960ING3-F1
#
_entry.id   AF-A0A960ING3-F1
#
_cell.length_a   1.000
_cell.length_b   1.000
_cell.length_c   1.000
_cell.angle_alpha   90.00
_cell.angle_beta   90.00
_cell.angle_gamma   90.00
#
_symmetry.space_group_name_H-M   'P 1'
#
loop_
_entity.id
_entity.type
_entity.pdbx_description
1 polymer ?
#
loop_
_entity_poly.entity_id
_entity_poly.type
_entity_poly.pdbx_seq_one_letter_code
_entity_poly.pdbx_strand_id
1 'polypeptide(L)'
;MGTLGMILSFVGGIGMLIFGILILIQAFKTSIGWGLASLLIPFVVFVYVAKNWEATKTNFLRWAASFVVWGIGFAISAMGAFSAAGG
;
A
#
# COMPACT_ATOMS: atom_id res chain seq x y z
N MET A 1 18.92 -8.44 -11.84
CA MET A 1 17.49 -8.53 -11.48
C MET A 1 17.24 -8.22 -9.99
N GLY A 2 18.04 -8.77 -9.06
CA GLY A 2 17.83 -8.57 -7.61
C GLY A 2 17.80 -7.10 -7.14
N THR A 3 18.79 -6.27 -7.49
CA THR A 3 18.85 -4.86 -7.03
C THR A 3 17.70 -4.00 -7.58
N LEU A 4 17.33 -4.21 -8.84
CA LEU A 4 16.23 -3.48 -9.49
C LEU A 4 14.87 -3.84 -8.86
N GLY A 5 14.62 -5.14 -8.64
CA GLY A 5 13.42 -5.60 -7.94
C GLY A 5 13.36 -5.10 -6.50
N MET A 6 14.51 -5.06 -5.80
CA MET A 6 14.60 -4.54 -4.44
C MET A 6 14.27 -3.04 -4.38
N ILE A 7 14.81 -2.23 -5.29
CA ILE A 7 14.52 -0.79 -5.37
C ILE A 7 13.03 -0.56 -5.68
N LEU A 8 12.48 -1.25 -6.67
CA LEU A 8 11.06 -1.13 -7.03
C LEU A 8 10.13 -1.55 -5.88
N SER A 9 10.45 -2.66 -5.22
CA SER A 9 9.73 -3.10 -4.01
C SER A 9 9.83 -2.04 -2.91
N PHE A 10 11.01 -1.49 -2.66
CA PHE A 10 11.21 -0.54 -1.58
C PHE A 10 10.46 0.77 -1.84
N VAL A 11 10.57 1.33 -3.04
CA VAL A 11 9.86 2.57 -3.43
C VAL A 11 8.35 2.35 -3.44
N GLY A 12 7.87 1.22 -3.98
CA GLY A 12 6.44 0.87 -3.94
C GLY A 12 5.93 0.71 -2.51
N GLY A 13 6.70 0.08 -1.63
CA GLY A 13 6.37 -0.10 -0.21
C GLY A 13 6.29 1.23 0.55
N ILE A 14 7.24 2.14 0.31
CA ILE A 14 7.19 3.51 0.87
C ILE A 14 5.94 4.24 0.38
N GLY A 15 5.64 4.18 -0.92
CA GLY A 15 4.43 4.78 -1.47
C GLY A 15 3.17 4.26 -0.80
N MET A 16 3.05 2.95 -0.63
CA MET A 16 1.92 2.33 0.09
C MET A 16 1.81 2.82 1.54
N LEU A 17 2.92 2.94 2.27
CA LEU A 17 2.90 3.44 3.63
C LEU A 17 2.43 4.90 3.68
N ILE A 18 2.98 5.77 2.82
CA ILE A 18 2.63 7.19 2.79
C ILE A 18 1.14 7.36 2.47
N PHE A 19 0.65 6.74 1.38
CA PHE A 19 -0.75 6.91 0.99
C PHE A 19 -1.72 6.20 1.95
N GLY A 20 -1.31 5.09 2.56
CA GLY A 20 -2.09 4.43 3.62
C GLY A 20 -2.22 5.31 4.87
N ILE A 21 -1.13 5.94 5.31
CA ILE A 21 -1.13 6.90 6.42
C ILE A 21 -2.01 8.11 6.08
N LEU A 22 -1.97 8.63 4.85
CA LEU A 22 -2.83 9.75 4.43
C LEU A 22 -4.33 9.38 4.50
N ILE A 23 -4.71 8.15 4.17
CA ILE A 23 -6.09 7.67 4.34
C ILE A 23 -6.45 7.56 5.83
N LEU A 24 -5.54 7.05 6.66
CA LEU A 24 -5.69 7.00 8.12
C LEU A 24 -5.86 8.40 8.72
N ILE A 25 -5.05 9.38 8.32
CA ILE A 25 -5.18 10.77 8.75
C ILE A 25 -6.55 11.31 8.37
N GLN A 26 -7.03 11.06 7.15
CA GLN A 26 -8.40 11.44 6.79
C GLN A 26 -9.45 10.75 7.67
N ALA A 27 -9.27 9.47 8.01
CA ALA A 27 -10.18 8.76 8.90
C ALA A 27 -10.23 9.39 10.30
N PHE A 28 -9.07 9.72 10.88
CA PHE A 28 -8.98 10.44 12.15
C PHE A 28 -9.59 11.84 12.09
N LYS A 29 -9.41 12.56 10.96
CA LYS A 29 -10.02 13.88 10.75
C LYS A 29 -11.55 13.83 10.66
N THR A 30 -12.11 12.76 10.13
CA THR A 30 -13.57 12.55 10.09
C THR A 30 -14.11 12.14 11.46
N SER A 31 -13.48 11.16 12.12
CA SER A 31 -13.77 10.84 13.52
C SER A 31 -12.65 10.01 14.14
N ILE A 32 -12.45 10.15 15.44
CA ILE A 32 -11.51 9.31 16.21
C ILE A 32 -11.89 7.82 16.11
N GLY A 33 -13.19 7.50 16.11
CA GLY A 33 -13.68 6.12 16.00
C GLY A 33 -13.28 5.44 14.69
N TRP A 34 -13.45 6.13 13.55
CA TRP A 34 -12.98 5.64 12.24
C TRP A 34 -11.46 5.49 12.19
N GLY A 35 -10.71 6.44 12.75
CA GLY A 35 -9.25 6.35 12.82
C GLY A 35 -8.76 5.13 13.61
N LEU A 36 -9.28 4.94 14.83
CA LEU A 36 -8.93 3.80 15.67
C LEU A 36 -9.40 2.47 15.09
N ALA A 37 -10.61 2.41 14.54
CA ALA A 37 -11.12 1.20 13.91
C ALA A 37 -10.30 0.81 12.68
N SER A 38 -9.83 1.78 11.90
CA SER A 38 -8.93 1.55 10.76
C SER A 38 -7.55 1.03 11.19
N LEU A 39 -7.08 1.39 12.38
CA LEU A 39 -5.78 1.01 12.91
C LEU A 39 -5.79 -0.36 13.60
N LEU A 40 -6.89 -0.67 14.30
CA LEU A 40 -7.09 -1.95 14.99
C LEU A 40 -7.58 -3.05 14.04
N ILE A 41 -8.36 -2.68 13.02
CA ILE A 41 -8.97 -3.61 12.07
C ILE A 41 -8.59 -3.17 10.65
N PRO A 42 -7.63 -3.85 10.00
CA PRO A 42 -7.12 -3.43 8.69
C PRO A 42 -8.21 -3.41 7.60
N PHE A 43 -9.25 -4.24 7.74
CA PHE A 43 -10.36 -4.28 6.80
C PHE A 43 -11.29 -3.05 6.88
N VAL A 44 -11.33 -2.37 8.03
CA VAL A 44 -12.19 -1.18 8.20
C VAL A 44 -11.75 -0.03 7.31
N VAL A 45 -10.46 0.05 6.98
CA VAL A 45 -9.95 1.10 6.10
C VAL A 45 -10.61 1.03 4.70
N PHE A 46 -10.89 -0.17 4.19
CA PHE A 46 -11.59 -0.34 2.91
C PHE A 46 -13.05 0.08 3.00
N VAL A 47 -13.72 -0.24 4.11
CA VAL A 47 -15.10 0.24 4.37
C VAL A 47 -15.13 1.77 4.46
N TYR A 48 -14.14 2.37 5.13
CA TYR A 48 -14.02 3.83 5.23
C TYR A 48 -13.79 4.48 3.86
N VAL A 49 -12.91 3.91 3.03
CA VAL A 49 -12.66 4.38 1.66
C VAL A 49 -13.91 4.26 0.79
N ALA A 50 -14.64 3.15 0.87
CA ALA A 50 -15.89 2.98 0.12
C ALA A 50 -16.95 4.01 0.54
N LYS A 51 -17.05 4.30 1.85
CA LYS A 51 -18.02 5.26 2.39
C LYS A 51 -17.62 6.72 2.13
N ASN A 52 -16.33 7.03 2.11
CA ASN A 52 -15.79 8.38 1.89
C ASN A 52 -15.00 8.46 0.58
N TRP A 53 -15.55 7.85 -0.47
CA TRP A 53 -14.84 7.68 -1.74
C TRP A 53 -14.40 9.01 -2.34
N GLU A 54 -15.24 10.03 -2.34
CA GLU A 54 -14.89 11.32 -2.95
C GLU A 54 -13.65 11.98 -2.32
N ALA A 55 -13.50 11.87 -1.00
CA ALA A 55 -12.39 12.45 -0.25
C ALA A 55 -11.12 11.57 -0.32
N THR A 56 -11.29 10.25 -0.43
CA THR A 56 -10.19 9.28 -0.32
C THR A 56 -9.70 8.72 -1.66
N LYS A 57 -10.47 8.84 -2.76
CA LYS A 57 -10.17 8.24 -4.07
C LYS A 57 -8.77 8.55 -4.57
N THR A 58 -8.31 9.79 -4.44
CA THR A 58 -6.99 10.20 -4.94
C THR A 58 -5.87 9.49 -4.19
N ASN A 59 -5.97 9.42 -2.86
CA ASN A 59 -4.98 8.75 -2.03
C ASN A 59 -5.06 7.22 -2.21
N PHE A 60 -6.27 6.67 -2.33
CA PHE A 60 -6.47 5.24 -2.54
C PHE A 60 -5.96 4.77 -3.91
N LEU A 61 -6.21 5.53 -4.98
CA LEU A 61 -5.68 5.20 -6.32
C LEU A 61 -4.15 5.27 -6.35
N ARG A 62 -3.54 6.25 -5.66
CA ARG A 62 -2.09 6.33 -5.53
C ARG A 62 -1.53 5.18 -4.70
N TRP A 63 -2.21 4.80 -3.62
CA TRP A 63 -1.88 3.60 -2.85
C TRP A 63 -1.94 2.33 -3.71
N ALA A 64 -2.99 2.17 -4.52
CA ALA A 64 -3.16 1.04 -5.44
C ALA A 64 -2.06 1.02 -6.51
N ALA A 65 -1.69 2.17 -7.08
CA ALA A 65 -0.56 2.26 -8.01
C ALA A 65 0.77 1.85 -7.34
N SER A 66 1.01 2.30 -6.10
CA SER A 66 2.17 1.88 -5.32
C SER A 66 2.17 0.37 -5.01
N PHE A 67 0.99 -0.21 -4.76
CA PHE A 67 0.84 -1.66 -4.56
C PHE A 67 1.22 -2.45 -5.82
N VAL A 68 0.83 -1.98 -7.01
CA VAL A 68 1.24 -2.61 -8.28
C VAL A 68 2.75 -2.53 -8.47
N VAL A 69 3.37 -1.37 -8.22
CA VAL A 69 4.83 -1.20 -8.34
C VAL A 69 5.57 -2.11 -7.33
N TRP A 70 5.08 -2.17 -6.10
CA TRP A 70 5.60 -3.07 -5.07
C TRP A 70 5.51 -4.53 -5.50
N GLY A 71 4.36 -4.96 -6.02
CA GLY A 71 4.12 -6.32 -6.49
C GLY A 71 5.03 -6.72 -7.66
N ILE A 72 5.23 -5.83 -8.63
CA ILE A 72 6.16 -6.04 -9.74
C ILE A 72 7.60 -6.16 -9.24
N GLY A 73 8.03 -5.25 -8.36
CA GLY A 73 9.35 -5.31 -7.74
C GLY A 73 9.57 -6.62 -7.00
N PHE A 74 8.58 -7.06 -6.22
CA PHE A 74 8.63 -8.28 -5.43
C PHE A 74 8.71 -9.51 -6.34
N ALA A 75 7.90 -9.58 -7.39
CA ALA A 75 7.92 -10.67 -8.36
C ALA A 75 9.28 -10.77 -9.08
N ILE A 76 9.86 -9.63 -9.49
CA ILE A 76 11.19 -9.59 -10.14
C ILE A 76 12.28 -10.05 -9.17
N SER A 77 12.23 -9.62 -7.90
CA SER A 77 13.16 -10.06 -6.87
C SER A 77 13.02 -11.55 -6.56
N ALA A 78 11.79 -12.06 -6.46
CA ALA A 78 11.50 -13.47 -6.20
C ALA A 78 11.97 -14.36 -7.36
N MET A 79 11.70 -13.96 -8.60
CA MET A 79 12.20 -14.66 -9.80
C MET A 79 13.73 -14.64 -9.88
N GLY A 80 14.36 -13.50 -9.55
CA GLY A 80 15.81 -13.39 -9.49
C GLY A 80 16.45 -14.28 -8.42
N ALA A 81 15.83 -14.40 -7.25
CA ALA A 81 16.27 -15.31 -6.19
C ALA A 81 16.07 -16.78 -6.56
N PHE A 82 14.94 -17.12 -7.21
CA PHE A 82 14.66 -18.48 -7.70
C PHE A 82 15.69 -18.94 -8.75
N SER A 83 16.03 -18.07 -9.70
CA SER A 83 17.05 -18.35 -10.71
C SER A 83 18.46 -18.49 -10.12
N ALA A 84 18.77 -17.77 -9.03
CA ALA A 84 20.06 -17.89 -8.34
C ALA A 84 20.17 -19.14 -7.44
N ALA A 85 19.03 -19.71 -7.01
CA ALA A 85 18.97 -20.88 -6.14
C ALA A 85 19.09 -22.23 -6.89
N GLY A 86 19.32 -22.21 -8.21
CA GLY A 86 19.52 -23.43 -9.01
C GLY A 86 18.25 -24.15 -9.43
N GLY A 87 17.12 -23.44 -9.52
CA GLY A 87 15.93 -23.94 -10.24
C GLY A 87 16.19 -24.12 -11.73
#